data_AF-A0A2V7JXJ6-F1
#
_entry.id   AF-A0A2V7JXJ6-F1
#
_cell.length_a   1.000
_cell.length_b   1.000
_cell.length_c   1.000
_cell.angle_alpha   90.00
_cell.angle_beta   90.00
_cell.angle_gamma   90.00
#
_symmetry.space_group_name_H-M   'P 1'
#
loop_
_entity.id
_entity.type
_entity.pdbx_description
1 polymer ?
#
loop_
_entity_poly.entity_id
_entity_poly.type
_entity_poly.pdbx_seq_one_letter_code
_entity_poly.pdbx_strand_id
1 'polypeptide(L)'
;MHRLGTAAPMPRWSSCRSGSSYSCSASRSRRGRPRRAPTARVDLHCHSTASDGEYAPAEVVRRARAAGLAAIALTDHDTTDGVPEAEREGATLGVRVVSGCEFSVKAPWGELHLLGYF
;
A
#
# COMPACT_ATOMS: atom_id res chain seq x y z
N MET A 1 12.76 56.36 -0.88
CA MET A 1 13.28 55.20 -0.13
C MET A 1 12.83 53.93 -0.83
N HIS A 2 13.66 53.32 -1.69
CA HIS A 2 13.56 51.90 -2.04
C HIS A 2 14.97 51.43 -2.40
N ARG A 3 15.52 50.55 -1.56
CA ARG A 3 16.89 50.02 -1.67
C ARG A 3 16.91 48.94 -2.75
N LEU A 4 17.85 49.07 -3.69
CA LEU A 4 18.26 48.04 -4.64
C LEU A 4 18.92 46.89 -3.87
N GLY A 5 18.44 45.66 -4.07
CA GLY A 5 18.98 44.44 -3.50
C GLY A 5 20.26 44.02 -4.20
N THR A 6 21.34 43.85 -3.43
CA THR A 6 22.63 43.33 -3.85
C THR A 6 22.60 41.80 -3.89
N ALA A 7 22.93 41.22 -5.05
CA ALA A 7 23.14 39.79 -5.24
C ALA A 7 24.41 39.30 -4.51
N ALA A 8 24.33 38.16 -3.83
CA ALA A 8 25.45 37.51 -3.15
C ALA A 8 26.33 36.74 -4.15
N PRO A 9 27.67 36.66 -3.93
CA PRO A 9 28.58 35.96 -4.84
C PRO A 9 28.63 34.45 -4.57
N MET A 10 28.74 33.67 -5.65
CA MET A 10 28.94 32.22 -5.63
C MET A 10 30.39 31.86 -5.18
N PRO A 11 30.60 30.78 -4.40
CA PRO A 11 31.94 30.35 -4.05
C PRO A 11 32.60 29.61 -5.22
N ARG A 12 33.79 30.08 -5.56
CA ARG A 12 34.72 29.52 -6.55
C ARG A 12 35.37 28.26 -5.97
N TRP A 13 35.10 27.09 -6.55
CA TRP A 13 35.80 25.87 -6.18
C TRP A 13 37.18 25.81 -6.81
N SER A 14 38.19 25.87 -5.94
CA SER A 14 39.60 25.71 -6.25
C SER A 14 39.91 24.25 -6.56
N SER A 15 40.55 24.02 -7.70
CA SER A 15 41.13 22.75 -8.13
C SER A 15 42.19 22.25 -7.15
N CYS A 16 42.06 21.01 -6.69
CA CYS A 16 43.15 20.28 -6.03
C CYS A 16 43.67 19.19 -6.98
N ARG A 17 44.89 19.38 -7.49
CA ARG A 17 45.70 18.31 -8.10
C ARG A 17 46.58 17.70 -7.02
N SER A 18 46.70 16.38 -7.05
CA SER A 18 47.95 15.57 -6.91
C SER A 18 47.63 14.24 -6.24
N GLY A 19 48.26 13.19 -6.75
CA GLY A 19 47.82 11.82 -6.61
C GLY A 19 48.24 11.12 -5.31
N SER A 20 47.74 9.90 -5.18
CA SER A 20 48.40 8.81 -4.46
C SER A 20 47.77 7.51 -4.93
N SER A 21 48.60 6.63 -5.48
CA SER A 21 48.24 5.28 -5.89
C SER A 21 48.01 4.41 -4.65
N TYR A 22 46.76 4.33 -4.19
CA TYR A 22 46.36 3.25 -3.30
C TYR A 22 45.77 2.13 -4.14
N SER A 23 46.57 1.09 -4.35
CA SER A 23 46.08 -0.23 -4.71
C SER A 23 45.19 -0.73 -3.56
N CYS A 24 43.91 -0.39 -3.61
CA CYS A 24 42.90 -1.03 -2.81
C CYS A 24 42.53 -2.34 -3.51
N SER A 25 43.07 -3.45 -3.02
CA SER A 25 42.55 -4.79 -3.33
C SER A 25 41.18 -4.93 -2.67
N ALA A 26 40.18 -4.31 -3.29
CA ALA A 26 38.79 -4.50 -2.93
C ALA A 26 38.43 -5.95 -3.26
N SER A 27 38.57 -6.82 -2.27
CA SER A 27 37.86 -8.09 -2.25
C SER A 27 36.39 -7.73 -2.46
N ARG A 28 35.86 -8.11 -3.62
CA ARG A 28 34.45 -7.94 -3.93
C ARG A 28 33.71 -8.86 -2.97
N SER A 29 33.40 -8.38 -1.76
CA SER A 29 32.42 -9.01 -0.92
C SER A 29 31.17 -9.07 -1.78
N ARG A 30 30.74 -10.29 -2.10
CA ARG A 30 29.50 -10.53 -2.82
C ARG A 30 28.43 -9.91 -1.93
N ARG A 31 28.00 -8.69 -2.24
CA ARG A 31 26.93 -7.99 -1.50
C ARG A 31 25.76 -8.96 -1.51
N GLY A 32 25.50 -9.56 -0.35
CA GLY A 32 24.41 -10.51 -0.20
C GLY A 32 23.14 -9.83 -0.67
N ARG A 33 22.39 -10.51 -1.53
CA ARG A 33 21.10 -10.03 -2.02
C ARG A 33 20.26 -9.62 -0.80
N PRO A 34 19.71 -8.38 -0.75
CA PRO A 34 18.97 -7.92 0.42
C PRO A 34 17.86 -8.92 0.74
N ARG A 35 17.73 -9.30 2.02
CA ARG A 35 16.64 -10.17 2.46
C ARG A 35 15.33 -9.46 2.11
N ARG A 36 14.48 -10.12 1.32
CA ARG A 36 13.16 -9.60 0.96
C ARG A 36 12.42 -9.28 2.26
N ALA A 37 11.82 -8.10 2.36
CA ALA A 37 10.99 -7.74 3.50
C ALA A 37 9.93 -8.83 3.74
N PRO A 38 9.52 -9.07 5.00
CA PRO A 38 8.50 -10.07 5.29
C PRO A 38 7.25 -9.81 4.47
N THR A 39 6.70 -10.86 3.85
CA THR A 39 5.49 -10.77 3.03
C THR A 39 4.29 -10.51 3.94
N ALA A 40 3.66 -9.35 3.79
CA ALA A 40 2.41 -9.03 4.46
C ALA A 40 1.29 -9.97 3.96
N ARG A 41 0.43 -10.44 4.87
CA ARG A 41 -0.76 -11.24 4.52
C ARG A 41 -1.92 -10.30 4.24
N VAL A 42 -2.71 -10.64 3.22
CA VAL A 42 -3.89 -9.89 2.80
C VAL A 42 -5.01 -10.86 2.44
N ASP A 43 -6.24 -10.40 2.56
CA ASP A 43 -7.44 -11.09 2.07
C ASP A 43 -8.17 -10.15 1.11
N LEU A 44 -8.40 -10.56 -0.14
CA LEU A 44 -8.97 -9.67 -1.16
C LEU A 44 -10.41 -10.05 -1.52
N HIS A 45 -11.05 -10.92 -0.74
CA HIS A 45 -12.42 -11.33 -1.01
C HIS A 45 -13.13 -11.62 0.32
N CYS A 46 -13.80 -10.61 0.87
CA CYS A 46 -14.60 -10.76 2.08
C CYS A 46 -15.92 -10.01 2.02
N HIS A 47 -16.90 -10.55 2.75
CA HIS A 47 -18.28 -10.11 2.74
C HIS A 47 -18.67 -9.64 4.13
N SER A 48 -19.60 -8.70 4.19
CA SER A 48 -20.19 -8.18 5.41
C SER A 48 -21.71 -8.35 5.41
N THR A 49 -22.35 -7.94 6.49
CA THR A 49 -23.82 -7.87 6.58
C THR A 49 -24.44 -6.85 5.62
N ALA A 50 -23.65 -6.09 4.86
CA ALA A 50 -24.18 -5.27 3.76
C ALA A 50 -24.66 -6.12 2.58
N SER A 51 -24.16 -7.36 2.44
CA SER A 51 -24.71 -8.37 1.54
C SER A 51 -25.09 -9.65 2.31
N ASP A 52 -24.25 -10.69 2.26
CA ASP A 52 -24.51 -12.03 2.81
C ASP A 52 -23.46 -12.49 3.83
N GLY A 53 -22.54 -11.62 4.23
CA GLY A 53 -21.54 -11.89 5.26
C GLY A 53 -22.14 -11.94 6.68
N GLU A 54 -21.44 -12.64 7.57
CA GLU A 54 -21.88 -12.84 8.97
C GLU A 54 -21.67 -11.59 9.85
N TYR A 55 -20.70 -10.73 9.50
CA TYR A 55 -20.23 -9.65 10.37
C TYR A 55 -20.47 -8.27 9.75
N ALA A 56 -20.76 -7.27 10.58
CA ALA A 56 -20.82 -5.88 10.15
C ALA A 56 -19.49 -5.44 9.52
N PRO A 57 -19.47 -4.48 8.59
CA PRO A 57 -18.24 -4.05 7.90
C PRO A 57 -17.10 -3.69 8.86
N ALA A 58 -17.38 -2.97 9.95
CA ALA A 58 -16.35 -2.67 10.97
C ALA A 58 -15.84 -3.94 11.68
N GLU A 59 -16.71 -4.91 11.94
CA GLU A 59 -16.31 -6.15 12.62
C GLU A 59 -15.45 -7.04 11.72
N VAL A 60 -15.69 -7.05 10.39
CA VAL A 60 -14.80 -7.71 9.42
C VAL A 60 -13.37 -7.15 9.53
N VAL A 61 -13.23 -5.84 9.64
CA VAL A 61 -11.92 -5.18 9.79
C VAL A 61 -11.26 -5.52 11.12
N ARG A 62 -12.01 -5.52 12.23
CA ARG A 62 -11.48 -5.92 13.56
C ARG A 62 -10.94 -7.34 13.55
N ARG A 63 -11.65 -8.25 12.87
CA ARG A 63 -11.23 -9.64 12.71
C ARG A 63 -10.00 -9.77 11.85
N ALA A 64 -9.92 -9.01 10.76
CA ALA A 64 -8.73 -8.94 9.93
C ALA A 64 -7.50 -8.47 10.73
N ARG A 65 -7.68 -7.46 11.58
CA ARG A 65 -6.63 -7.00 12.50
C ARG A 65 -6.19 -8.11 13.46
N ALA A 66 -7.14 -8.80 14.09
CA ALA A 66 -6.87 -9.91 15.00
C ALA A 66 -6.14 -11.08 14.31
N ALA A 67 -6.44 -11.35 13.04
CA ALA A 67 -5.77 -12.35 12.22
C ALA A 67 -4.36 -11.91 11.74
N GLY A 68 -3.96 -10.67 12.02
CA GLY A 68 -2.68 -10.12 11.60
C GLY A 68 -2.59 -9.88 10.09
N LEU A 69 -3.72 -9.55 9.45
CA LEU A 69 -3.74 -9.11 8.05
C LEU A 69 -3.31 -7.65 7.97
N ALA A 70 -2.54 -7.33 6.93
CA ALA A 70 -2.13 -5.96 6.62
C ALA A 70 -3.19 -5.21 5.80
N ALA A 71 -3.97 -5.94 5.01
CA ALA A 71 -5.05 -5.38 4.21
C ALA A 71 -6.19 -6.37 4.02
N ILE A 72 -7.39 -5.83 3.83
CA ILE A 72 -8.54 -6.57 3.30
C ILE A 72 -9.16 -5.85 2.11
N ALA A 73 -9.90 -6.54 1.25
CA ALA A 73 -10.85 -5.92 0.33
C ALA A 73 -12.28 -6.32 0.69
N LEU A 74 -13.15 -5.35 0.93
CA LEU A 74 -14.56 -5.61 1.16
C LEU A 74 -15.25 -5.67 -0.20
N THR A 75 -15.81 -6.82 -0.54
CA THR A 75 -16.37 -7.15 -1.85
C THR A 75 -17.77 -7.74 -1.70
N ASP A 76 -18.66 -6.99 -1.03
CA ASP A 76 -20.06 -7.38 -0.88
C ASP A 76 -20.74 -7.59 -2.25
N HIS A 77 -21.73 -8.50 -2.29
CA HIS A 77 -22.46 -8.81 -3.52
C HIS A 77 -23.29 -7.62 -4.01
N ASP A 78 -22.98 -7.14 -5.21
CA ASP A 78 -23.72 -6.11 -5.96
C ASP A 78 -23.97 -4.80 -5.17
N THR A 79 -23.18 -4.53 -4.12
CA THR A 79 -23.28 -3.32 -3.29
C THR A 79 -21.91 -2.87 -2.77
N THR A 80 -21.81 -1.58 -2.47
CA THR A 80 -20.63 -0.97 -1.81
C THR A 80 -21.01 -0.26 -0.51
N ASP A 81 -22.23 -0.47 0.00
CA ASP A 81 -22.78 0.26 1.15
C ASP A 81 -21.95 0.05 2.44
N GLY A 82 -21.29 -1.11 2.59
CA GLY A 82 -20.42 -1.41 3.73
C GLY A 82 -19.04 -0.74 3.68
N VAL A 83 -18.59 -0.29 2.51
CA VAL A 83 -17.23 0.22 2.30
C VAL A 83 -16.90 1.42 3.19
N PRO A 84 -17.73 2.48 3.29
CA PRO A 84 -17.41 3.64 4.11
C PRO A 84 -17.30 3.32 5.61
N GLU A 85 -18.00 2.30 6.11
CA GLU A 85 -17.87 1.84 7.48
C GLU A 85 -16.55 1.08 7.67
N ALA A 86 -16.24 0.13 6.79
CA ALA A 86 -14.99 -0.63 6.84
C ALA A 86 -13.76 0.27 6.72
N GLU A 87 -13.74 1.24 5.79
CA GLU A 87 -12.63 2.18 5.63
C GLU A 87 -12.36 3.00 6.91
N ARG A 88 -13.43 3.48 7.57
CA ARG A 88 -13.31 4.25 8.83
C ARG A 88 -12.71 3.40 9.96
N GLU A 89 -13.15 2.15 10.10
CA GLU A 89 -12.58 1.23 11.08
C GLU A 89 -11.13 0.85 10.72
N GLY A 90 -10.85 0.64 9.44
CA GLY A 90 -9.51 0.32 8.93
C GLY A 90 -8.49 1.40 9.22
N ALA A 91 -8.87 2.66 8.99
CA ALA A 91 -8.06 3.83 9.34
C ALA A 91 -7.76 3.89 10.84
N THR A 92 -8.71 3.49 11.68
CA THR A 92 -8.56 3.46 13.15
C THR A 92 -7.61 2.34 13.61
N LEU A 93 -7.69 1.17 12.99
CA LEU A 93 -6.94 -0.03 13.41
C LEU A 93 -5.62 -0.26 12.66
N GLY A 94 -5.32 0.57 11.66
CA GLY A 94 -4.15 0.43 10.81
C GLY A 94 -4.22 -0.78 9.87
N VAL A 95 -5.43 -1.19 9.50
CA VAL A 95 -5.67 -2.21 8.46
C VAL A 95 -6.06 -1.48 7.18
N ARG A 96 -5.33 -1.72 6.08
CA ARG A 96 -5.71 -1.14 4.79
C ARG A 96 -6.99 -1.81 4.30
N VAL A 97 -8.03 -1.03 4.06
CA VAL A 97 -9.23 -1.51 3.37
C VAL A 97 -9.12 -1.11 1.90
N VAL A 98 -9.33 -2.08 1.01
CA VAL A 98 -9.45 -1.87 -0.44
C VAL A 98 -10.94 -1.92 -0.76
N SER A 99 -11.42 -0.88 -1.42
CA SER A 99 -12.80 -0.78 -1.84
C SER A 99 -13.04 -1.72 -3.02
N GLY A 100 -14.08 -2.53 -2.92
CA GLY A 100 -14.42 -3.49 -3.95
C GLY A 100 -15.90 -3.83 -3.96
N CYS A 101 -16.27 -4.66 -4.93
CA CYS A 101 -17.62 -5.18 -5.12
C CYS A 101 -17.51 -6.53 -5.83
N GLU A 102 -18.34 -7.49 -5.42
CA GLU A 102 -18.51 -8.73 -6.16
C GLU A 102 -19.77 -8.65 -7.03
N PHE A 103 -19.58 -8.56 -8.35
CA PHE A 103 -20.68 -8.43 -9.29
C PHE A 103 -21.25 -9.78 -9.69
N SER A 104 -22.56 -9.95 -9.54
CA SER A 104 -23.28 -11.12 -10.04
C SER A 104 -23.57 -10.98 -11.53
N VAL A 105 -22.97 -11.84 -12.34
CA VAL A 105 -23.09 -11.82 -13.80
C VAL A 105 -23.85 -13.04 -14.30
N LYS A 106 -25.04 -12.81 -14.84
CA LYS A 106 -25.84 -13.84 -15.52
C LYS A 106 -25.51 -13.88 -17.00
N ALA A 107 -25.19 -15.06 -17.51
CA ALA A 107 -24.91 -15.31 -18.91
C ALA A 107 -25.67 -16.56 -19.40
N PRO A 108 -25.82 -16.76 -20.73
CA PRO A 108 -26.49 -17.96 -21.28
C PRO A 108 -25.87 -19.29 -20.85
N TRP A 109 -24.61 -19.27 -20.39
CA TRP A 109 -23.83 -20.43 -19.98
C TRP A 109 -23.72 -20.59 -18.45
N GLY A 110 -24.37 -19.72 -17.66
CA GLY A 110 -24.40 -19.83 -16.20
C GLY A 110 -24.25 -18.49 -15.49
N GLU A 111 -23.83 -18.56 -14.23
CA GLU A 111 -23.56 -17.42 -13.37
C GLU A 111 -22.06 -17.31 -13.11
N LEU A 112 -21.53 -16.09 -13.08
CA LEU A 112 -20.19 -15.79 -12.60
C LEU A 112 -20.25 -14.69 -11.57
N HIS A 113 -19.26 -14.70 -10.68
CA HIS A 113 -18.98 -13.59 -9.80
C HIS A 113 -17.67 -12.93 -10.22
N LEU A 114 -17.72 -11.61 -10.44
CA LEU A 114 -16.58 -10.81 -10.85
C LEU A 114 -16.19 -9.85 -9.74
N LEU A 115 -14.95 -9.92 -9.28
CA LEU A 115 -14.40 -8.98 -8.31
C LEU A 115 -13.93 -7.71 -9.01
N GLY A 116 -14.48 -6.56 -8.62
CA GLY A 116 -13.99 -5.23 -8.97
C GLY A 116 -13.37 -4.54 -7.76
N TYR A 117 -12.28 -3.80 -8.00
CA TYR A 117 -11.59 -3.00 -6.98
C TYR A 117 -11.36 -1.58 -7.50
N PHE A 118 -11.49 -0.55 -6.66
CA PHE A 118 -11.35 0.86 -7.06
C PHE A 118 -10.69 1.74 -5.99
#